data_AF-A0A432W667-F1
#
_entry.id   AF-A0A432W667-F1
#
_cell.length_a   1.000
_cell.length_b   1.000
_cell.length_c   1.000
_cell.angle_alpha   90.00
_cell.angle_beta   90.00
_cell.angle_gamma   90.00
#
_symmetry.space_group_name_H-M   'P 1'
#
loop_
_entity.id
_entity.type
_entity.pdbx_description
1 polymer ?
#
loop_
_entity_poly.entity_id
_entity_poly.type
_entity_poly.pdbx_seq_one_letter_code
_entity_poly.pdbx_strand_id
1 'polypeptide(L)'
;MIVLLLLVVMIWFYSWQLILPIAVATVSVPFVVLLLAGAYESVAEGTPFLVSDLIYIAGLFAIIGFVLYLVFIAPAYYLLRRMSAPLYLTFPALVAVFNLVLFVLLAEQAPMPGYALAPLCGLVHAWVVLWLMRLLPAVRPKQ
;
A
#
# COMPACT_ATOMS: atom_id res chain seq x y z
N MET A 1 19.04 -6.91 5.95
CA MET A 1 19.57 -6.09 7.08
C MET A 1 19.10 -4.64 7.01
N ILE A 2 19.25 -3.94 5.87
CA ILE A 2 18.83 -2.52 5.71
C ILE A 2 17.33 -2.32 5.99
N VAL A 3 16.45 -3.16 5.44
CA VAL A 3 14.98 -3.06 5.65
C VAL A 3 14.59 -3.23 7.13
N LEU A 4 15.24 -4.16 7.86
CA LEU A 4 15.01 -4.35 9.29
C LEU A 4 15.47 -3.15 10.11
N LEU A 5 16.63 -2.58 9.77
CA LEU A 5 17.12 -1.35 10.41
C LEU A 5 16.14 -0.19 10.18
N LEU A 6 15.64 -0.03 8.95
CA LEU A 6 14.69 1.01 8.59
C LEU A 6 13.36 0.83 9.34
N LEU A 7 12.88 -0.41 9.47
CA LEU A 7 11.73 -0.77 10.31
C LEU A 7 11.92 -0.36 11.77
N VAL A 8 13.07 -0.70 12.37
CA VAL A 8 13.39 -0.35 13.76
C VAL A 8 13.43 1.16 13.96
N VAL A 9 14.07 1.90 13.04
CA VAL A 9 14.11 3.37 13.06
C VAL A 9 12.70 3.95 12.91
N MET A 10 11.89 3.44 11.99
CA MET A 10 10.53 3.92 11.80
C MET A 10 9.61 3.59 12.98
N ILE A 11 9.78 2.44 13.64
CA ILE A 11 9.08 2.11 14.90
C ILE A 11 9.54 2.99 16.06
N TRP A 12 10.78 3.50 16.01
CA TRP A 12 11.26 4.46 17.00
C TRP A 12 10.60 5.83 16.82
N PHE A 13 10.49 6.32 15.57
CA PHE A 13 9.92 7.62 15.23
C PHE A 13 8.38 7.63 15.19
N TYR A 14 7.76 6.51 14.80
CA TYR A 14 6.32 6.35 14.64
C TYR A 14 5.78 5.25 15.54
N SER A 15 4.46 5.23 15.80
CA SER A 15 3.89 4.16 16.61
C SER A 15 3.92 2.82 15.86
N TRP A 16 4.30 1.75 16.56
CA TRP A 16 4.23 0.38 16.02
C TRP A 16 2.82 0.03 15.51
N GLN A 17 1.80 0.69 16.06
CA GLN A 17 0.40 0.55 15.62
C GLN A 17 0.15 1.03 14.19
N LEU A 18 0.98 1.90 13.63
CA LEU A 18 0.89 2.32 12.23
C LEU A 18 1.81 1.47 11.35
N ILE A 19 3.03 1.23 11.83
CA ILE A 19 4.06 0.53 11.06
C ILE A 19 3.68 -0.93 10.80
N LEU A 20 3.12 -1.63 11.80
CA LEU A 20 2.72 -3.01 11.65
C LEU A 20 1.57 -3.17 10.64
N PRO A 21 0.46 -2.39 10.70
CA PRO A 21 -0.56 -2.40 9.65
C PRO A 21 -0.04 -2.06 8.26
N ILE A 22 0.86 -1.09 8.14
CA ILE A 22 1.49 -0.76 6.85
C ILE A 22 2.24 -1.97 6.31
N ALA A 23 3.08 -2.61 7.13
CA ALA A 23 3.84 -3.79 6.72
C ALA A 23 2.91 -4.94 6.28
N VAL A 24 1.84 -5.20 7.03
CA VAL A 24 0.86 -6.23 6.68
C VAL A 24 0.17 -5.88 5.36
N ALA A 25 -0.31 -4.66 5.18
CA ALA A 25 -1.00 -4.23 3.97
C ALA A 25 -0.08 -4.32 2.73
N THR A 26 1.14 -3.80 2.81
CA THR A 26 2.09 -3.79 1.69
C THR A 26 2.56 -5.18 1.27
N VAL A 27 2.58 -6.14 2.20
CA VAL A 27 2.90 -7.53 1.87
C VAL A 27 1.66 -8.24 1.32
N SER A 28 0.54 -8.20 2.06
CA SER A 28 -0.66 -9.01 1.74
C SER A 28 -1.41 -8.54 0.50
N VAL A 29 -1.59 -7.23 0.31
CA VAL A 29 -2.47 -6.71 -0.76
C VAL A 29 -1.95 -7.06 -2.16
N PRO A 30 -0.64 -6.94 -2.48
CA PRO A 30 -0.11 -7.41 -3.76
C PRO A 30 -0.38 -8.90 -4.02
N PHE A 31 -0.23 -9.77 -3.00
CA PHE A 31 -0.54 -11.20 -3.17
C PHE A 31 -2.02 -11.47 -3.45
N VAL A 32 -2.93 -10.75 -2.78
CA VAL A 32 -4.36 -10.88 -3.04
C VAL A 32 -4.70 -10.42 -4.45
N VAL A 33 -4.13 -9.30 -4.91
CA VAL A 33 -4.33 -8.80 -6.28
C VAL A 33 -3.80 -9.80 -7.31
N LEU A 34 -2.65 -10.42 -7.08
CA LEU A 34 -2.13 -11.48 -7.95
C LEU A 34 -3.07 -12.68 -8.02
N LEU A 35 -3.56 -13.15 -6.88
CA LEU A 35 -4.46 -14.29 -6.79
C LEU A 35 -5.78 -14.02 -7.53
N LEU A 36 -6.36 -12.84 -7.32
CA LEU A 36 -7.59 -12.43 -7.98
C LEU A 36 -7.42 -12.21 -9.48
N ALA A 37 -6.29 -11.63 -9.90
CA ALA A 37 -6.00 -11.43 -11.32
C ALA A 37 -5.78 -12.77 -12.05
N GLY A 38 -5.04 -13.70 -11.44
CA GLY A 38 -4.87 -15.05 -11.98
C GLY A 38 -6.17 -15.87 -12.00
N ALA A 39 -7.03 -15.70 -10.99
CA ALA A 39 -8.35 -16.31 -10.98
C ALA A 39 -9.31 -15.69 -12.01
N TYR A 40 -9.16 -14.40 -12.32
CA TYR A 40 -9.95 -13.76 -13.38
C TYR A 40 -9.51 -14.25 -14.76
N GLU A 41 -8.21 -14.38 -15.02
CA GLU A 41 -7.67 -14.89 -16.28
C GLU A 41 -8.09 -16.35 -16.54
N SER A 42 -8.20 -17.19 -15.51
CA SER A 42 -8.66 -18.57 -15.67
C SER A 42 -10.14 -18.70 -16.02
N VAL A 43 -10.94 -17.65 -15.82
CA VAL A 43 -12.40 -17.62 -16.06
C VAL A 43 -12.77 -16.77 -17.28
N ALA A 44 -11.99 -15.72 -17.58
CA ALA A 44 -12.21 -14.85 -18.73
C ALA A 44 -11.38 -15.33 -19.93
N GLU A 45 -12.02 -16.00 -20.89
CA GLU A 45 -11.42 -16.46 -22.17
C GLU A 45 -11.01 -15.31 -23.12
N GLY A 46 -10.42 -14.22 -22.62
CA GLY A 46 -10.12 -13.07 -23.46
C GLY A 46 -9.49 -11.88 -22.75
N THR A 47 -8.17 -11.93 -22.58
CA THR A 47 -7.15 -10.91 -22.88
C THR A 47 -5.98 -11.12 -21.91
N PRO A 48 -4.74 -11.21 -22.40
CA PRO A 48 -3.61 -11.59 -21.58
C PRO A 48 -3.18 -10.38 -20.75
N PHE A 49 -3.68 -10.27 -19.54
CA PHE A 49 -2.78 -9.78 -18.51
C PHE A 49 -1.74 -10.89 -18.34
N LEU A 50 -0.58 -10.73 -18.98
CA LEU A 50 0.50 -11.69 -18.79
C LEU A 50 0.77 -11.74 -17.28
N VAL A 51 0.56 -12.91 -16.67
CA VAL A 51 0.81 -13.15 -15.24
C VAL A 51 2.18 -12.61 -14.81
N SER A 52 3.15 -12.61 -15.73
CA SER A 52 4.47 -11.99 -15.55
C SER A 52 4.44 -10.50 -15.22
N ASP A 53 3.58 -9.71 -15.88
CA ASP A 53 3.48 -8.26 -15.69
C ASP A 53 2.82 -7.94 -14.35
N LEU A 54 1.81 -8.75 -13.99
CA LEU A 54 1.17 -8.70 -12.68
C LEU A 54 2.17 -9.03 -11.56
N ILE A 55 2.96 -10.09 -11.73
CA ILE A 55 4.03 -10.47 -10.77
C ILE A 55 5.07 -9.35 -10.66
N TYR A 56 5.47 -8.75 -11.77
CA TYR A 56 6.44 -7.65 -11.78
C TYR A 56 5.90 -6.43 -11.02
N ILE A 57 4.65 -6.03 -11.31
CA ILE A 57 3.98 -4.91 -10.62
C ILE A 57 3.82 -5.23 -9.13
N ALA A 58 3.30 -6.41 -8.78
CA ALA A 58 3.11 -6.81 -7.39
C ALA A 58 4.43 -6.89 -6.61
N GLY A 59 5.50 -7.39 -7.23
CA GLY A 59 6.85 -7.45 -6.65
C GLY A 59 7.46 -6.07 -6.40
N LEU A 60 7.30 -5.16 -7.36
CA LEU A 60 7.67 -3.74 -7.20
C LEU A 60 6.92 -3.11 -6.02
N PHE A 61 5.61 -3.31 -5.92
CA PHE A 61 4.81 -2.79 -4.82
C PHE A 61 5.14 -3.44 -3.46
N ALA A 62 5.47 -4.73 -3.41
CA ALA A 62 5.78 -5.40 -2.15
C ALA A 62 7.13 -4.95 -1.57
N ILE A 63 8.18 -4.84 -2.39
CA ILE A 63 9.54 -4.55 -1.90
C ILE A 63 9.81 -3.04 -1.88
N ILE A 64 9.66 -2.37 -3.02
CA ILE A 64 9.91 -0.93 -3.13
C ILE A 64 8.77 -0.17 -2.48
N GLY A 65 7.52 -0.58 -2.74
CA GLY A 65 6.36 0.05 -2.14
C GLY A 65 6.37 0.01 -0.62
N PHE A 66 6.88 -1.06 0.04
CA PHE A 66 7.01 -1.05 1.50
C PHE A 66 7.90 0.09 2.02
N VAL A 67 9.11 0.24 1.45
CA VAL A 67 10.03 1.32 1.84
C VAL A 67 9.39 2.69 1.57
N LEU A 68 8.75 2.85 0.41
CA LEU A 68 8.11 4.10 0.04
C LEU A 68 6.89 4.42 0.93
N TYR A 69 6.13 3.44 1.37
CA TYR A 69 5.04 3.62 2.32
C TYR A 69 5.55 4.09 3.68
N LEU A 70 6.67 3.55 4.15
CA LEU A 70 7.29 4.02 5.41
C LEU A 70 7.78 5.47 5.31
N VAL A 71 8.38 5.84 4.17
CA VAL A 71 8.96 7.17 3.98
C VAL A 71 7.90 8.24 3.69
N PHE A 72 6.84 7.92 2.96
CA PHE A 72 5.86 8.92 2.52
C PHE A 72 4.50 8.78 3.20
N ILE A 73 3.94 7.56 3.25
CA ILE A 73 2.58 7.34 3.77
C ILE A 73 2.53 7.47 5.30
N ALA A 74 3.51 6.94 6.03
CA ALA A 74 3.55 7.04 7.48
C ALA A 74 3.61 8.51 7.99
N PRO A 75 4.55 9.37 7.55
CA PRO A 75 4.54 10.78 7.94
C PRO A 75 3.27 11.52 7.49
N ALA A 76 2.78 11.23 6.28
CA ALA A 76 1.57 11.87 5.77
C ALA A 76 0.32 11.52 6.61
N TYR A 77 0.22 10.29 7.14
CA TYR A 77 -0.82 9.92 8.08
C TYR A 77 -0.80 10.81 9.34
N TYR A 78 0.37 11.02 9.93
CA TYR A 78 0.48 11.90 11.10
C TYR A 78 0.21 13.36 10.78
N LEU A 79 0.62 13.83 9.60
CA LEU A 79 0.31 15.17 9.12
C LEU A 79 -1.20 15.36 9.00
N LEU A 80 -1.90 14.43 8.34
CA LEU A 80 -3.36 14.44 8.21
C LEU A 80 -4.04 14.43 9.59
N ARG A 81 -3.53 13.62 10.53
CA ARG A 81 -4.03 13.59 11.91
C ARG A 81 -3.83 14.93 12.63
N ARG A 82 -2.66 15.57 12.44
CA ARG A 82 -2.34 16.89 13.01
C ARG A 82 -3.22 18.00 12.43
N MET A 83 -3.62 17.87 11.17
CA MET A 83 -4.55 18.78 10.49
C MET A 83 -6.02 18.51 10.82
N SER A 84 -6.32 17.53 11.68
CA SER A 84 -7.70 17.12 12.01
C SER A 84 -8.55 16.75 10.78
N ALA A 85 -7.91 16.24 9.73
CA ALA A 85 -8.58 15.84 8.50
C ALA A 85 -9.44 14.58 8.73
N PRO A 86 -10.53 14.38 7.96
CA PRO A 86 -11.33 13.16 8.03
C PRO A 86 -10.54 11.96 7.49
N LEU A 87 -9.78 11.28 8.36
CA LEU A 87 -8.82 10.22 8.01
C LEU A 87 -9.45 9.05 7.22
N TYR A 88 -10.74 8.79 7.40
CA TYR A 88 -11.45 7.74 6.65
C TYR A 88 -11.64 8.08 5.15
N LEU A 89 -11.49 9.35 4.77
CA LEU A 89 -11.54 9.80 3.36
C LEU A 89 -10.15 10.23 2.88
N THR A 90 -9.46 11.08 3.64
CA THR A 90 -8.22 11.71 3.18
C THR A 90 -7.07 10.72 3.09
N PHE A 91 -6.99 9.75 4.00
CA PHE A 91 -5.93 8.75 3.95
C PHE A 91 -6.10 7.77 2.77
N PRO A 92 -7.29 7.18 2.50
CA PRO A 92 -7.49 6.40 1.27
C PRO A 92 -7.23 7.18 -0.01
N ALA A 93 -7.69 8.43 -0.10
CA ALA A 93 -7.44 9.27 -1.26
C ALA A 93 -5.93 9.51 -1.48
N LEU A 94 -5.19 9.82 -0.42
CA LEU A 94 -3.73 9.98 -0.47
C LEU A 94 -3.04 8.71 -0.97
N VAL A 95 -3.36 7.55 -0.40
CA VAL A 95 -2.71 6.27 -0.75
C VAL A 95 -3.07 5.85 -2.19
N ALA A 96 -4.30 6.11 -2.64
CA ALA A 96 -4.71 5.87 -4.01
C ALA A 96 -3.93 6.73 -5.02
N VAL A 97 -3.82 8.04 -4.76
CA VAL A 97 -3.03 8.96 -5.60
C VAL A 97 -1.55 8.57 -5.57
N PHE A 98 -1.02 8.21 -4.40
CA PHE A 98 0.35 7.76 -4.26
C PHE A 98 0.64 6.51 -5.09
N ASN A 99 -0.19 5.49 -5.02
CA ASN A 99 -0.03 4.28 -5.82
C ASN A 99 -0.17 4.55 -7.33
N LEU A 100 -1.07 5.45 -7.73
CA LEU A 100 -1.18 5.87 -9.13
C LEU A 100 0.12 6.56 -9.58
N VAL A 101 0.67 7.48 -8.80
CA VAL A 101 1.94 8.16 -9.11
C VAL A 101 3.09 7.16 -9.19
N LEU A 102 3.20 6.23 -8.24
CA LEU A 102 4.22 5.19 -8.29
C LEU A 102 4.08 4.31 -9.54
N PHE A 103 2.86 3.94 -9.89
CA PHE A 103 2.61 3.17 -11.10
C PHE A 103 3.02 3.96 -12.35
N VAL A 104 2.65 5.23 -12.47
CA VAL A 104 3.05 6.09 -13.60
C VAL A 104 4.56 6.25 -13.70
N LEU A 105 5.26 6.38 -12.56
CA LEU A 105 6.71 6.55 -12.53
C LEU A 105 7.49 5.26 -12.81
N LEU A 106 6.95 4.11 -12.41
CA LEU A 106 7.65 2.82 -12.50
C LEU A 106 7.28 2.01 -13.75
N ALA A 107 6.15 2.33 -14.38
CA ALA A 107 5.58 1.50 -15.42
C ALA A 107 5.58 2.25 -16.77
N GLU A 108 6.77 2.30 -17.39
CA GLU A 108 7.04 3.03 -18.65
C GLU A 108 6.15 2.61 -19.84
N GLN A 109 5.58 1.39 -19.83
CA GLN A 109 4.68 0.87 -20.88
C GLN A 109 3.54 0.03 -20.31
N ALA A 110 2.95 0.45 -19.18
CA ALA A 110 1.93 -0.39 -18.57
C ALA A 110 0.61 -0.42 -19.35
N PRO A 111 -0.06 -1.59 -19.40
CA PRO A 111 -1.34 -1.72 -20.08
C PRO A 111 -2.41 -0.83 -19.40
N MET A 112 -3.31 -0.27 -20.22
CA MET A 112 -4.41 0.62 -19.80
C MET A 112 -5.14 0.22 -18.50
N PRO A 113 -5.45 -1.07 -18.23
CA PRO A 113 -6.18 -1.42 -17.02
C PRO A 113 -5.35 -1.24 -15.74
N GLY A 114 -4.02 -1.15 -15.83
CA GLY A 114 -3.15 -0.85 -14.70
C GLY A 114 -3.39 0.55 -14.11
N TYR A 115 -3.80 1.53 -14.92
CA TYR A 115 -4.18 2.87 -14.46
C TYR A 115 -5.44 2.87 -13.58
N ALA A 116 -6.32 1.87 -13.75
CA ALA A 116 -7.47 1.67 -12.87
C ALA A 116 -7.12 0.79 -11.67
N LEU A 117 -6.30 -0.25 -11.86
CA LEU A 117 -5.92 -1.18 -10.79
C LEU A 117 -5.01 -0.54 -9.73
N ALA A 118 -4.09 0.34 -10.12
CA ALA A 118 -3.16 1.01 -9.20
C ALA A 118 -3.88 1.83 -8.10
N PRO A 119 -4.81 2.75 -8.41
CA PRO A 119 -5.53 3.48 -7.38
C PRO A 119 -6.46 2.58 -6.56
N LEU A 120 -7.11 1.57 -7.17
CA LEU A 120 -7.92 0.59 -6.44
C LEU A 120 -7.07 -0.19 -5.43
N CYS A 121 -5.86 -0.61 -5.81
CA CYS A 121 -4.91 -1.24 -4.93
C CYS A 121 -4.52 -0.31 -3.76
N GLY A 122 -4.35 1.00 -4.02
CA GLY A 122 -4.10 1.99 -2.97
C GLY A 122 -5.27 2.15 -1.99
N LEU A 123 -6.52 2.13 -2.47
CA LEU A 123 -7.70 2.14 -1.61
C LEU A 123 -7.74 0.92 -0.70
N VAL A 124 -7.46 -0.27 -1.24
CA VAL A 124 -7.42 -1.51 -0.46
C VAL A 124 -6.31 -1.45 0.60
N HIS A 125 -5.10 -0.99 0.24
CA HIS A 125 -4.02 -0.78 1.21
C HIS A 125 -4.46 0.12 2.36
N ALA A 126 -5.03 1.29 2.05
CA ALA A 126 -5.45 2.24 3.07
C ALA A 126 -6.55 1.67 3.98
N TRP A 127 -7.51 0.94 3.42
CA TRP A 127 -8.57 0.30 4.20
C TRP A 127 -8.05 -0.80 5.09
N VAL A 128 -7.15 -1.67 4.61
CA VAL A 128 -6.50 -2.69 5.43
C VAL A 128 -5.72 -2.04 6.58
N VAL A 129 -4.98 -0.98 6.30
CA VAL A 129 -4.25 -0.22 7.35
C VAL A 129 -5.22 0.32 8.39
N LEU A 130 -6.25 1.08 7.97
CA LEU A 130 -7.21 1.68 8.91
C LEU A 130 -7.99 0.63 9.70
N TRP A 131 -8.36 -0.48 9.05
CA TRP A 131 -9.05 -1.59 9.69
C TRP A 131 -8.17 -2.25 10.77
N LEU A 132 -6.93 -2.60 10.44
CA LEU A 132 -5.98 -3.17 11.40
C LEU A 132 -5.69 -2.19 12.54
N MET A 133 -5.53 -0.90 12.26
CA MET A 133 -5.33 0.12 13.29
C MET A 133 -6.50 0.20 14.29
N ARG A 134 -7.74 -0.07 13.86
CA ARG A 134 -8.90 -0.13 14.76
C ARG A 134 -8.89 -1.36 15.67
N LEU A 135 -8.26 -2.44 15.25
CA LEU A 135 -8.15 -3.68 16.03
C LEU A 135 -6.99 -3.64 17.03
N LEU A 136 -6.01 -2.75 16.84
CA LEU A 136 -4.85 -2.66 17.71
C LEU A 136 -5.14 -1.82 18.97
N PRO A 137 -4.67 -2.26 20.16
CA PRO A 137 -4.91 -1.56 21.41
C PRO A 137 -4.24 -0.19 21.41
N ALA A 138 -4.96 0.88 21.72
CA ALA A 138 -4.48 2.27 21.69
C ALA A 138 -3.16 2.44 22.46
N VAL A 139 -2.10 2.80 21.76
CA VAL A 139 -0.82 3.17 22.39
C VAL A 139 -0.94 4.64 22.76
N ARG A 140 -0.82 4.95 24.06
CA ARG A 140 -0.71 6.34 24.50
C ARG A 140 0.45 6.97 23.73
N PRO A 141 0.26 8.16 23.13
CA PRO A 141 1.37 8.85 22.49
C PRO A 141 2.50 9.00 23.50
N LYS A 142 3.73 8.64 23.11
CA LYS A 142 4.92 9.04 23.87
C LYS A 142 4.89 10.57 23.88
N GLN A 143 4.74 11.15 25.07
CA GLN A 143 4.78 12.60 25.29
C GLN A 143 6.13 13.16 24.87
#